data_AF-A0A930F5Q3-F1
#
_entry.id   AF-A0A930F5Q3-F1
#
_cell.length_a   1.000
_cell.length_b   1.000
_cell.length_c   1.000
_cell.angle_alpha   90.00
_cell.angle_beta   90.00
_cell.angle_gamma   90.00
#
_symmetry.space_group_name_H-M   'P 1'
#
loop_
_entity.id
_entity.type
_entity.pdbx_description
1 polymer ?
#
loop_
_entity_poly.entity_id
_entity_poly.type
_entity_poly.pdbx_seq_one_letter_code
_entity_poly.pdbx_strand_id
1 'polypeptide(L)' 'MNVIKRSGEELAFDVSKIENAITKANNATDLSHRTTAEVIHDIT' A
#
# COMPACT_ATOMS: atom_id res chain seq x y z
N MET A 1 -5.37 -5.37 -14.24
CA MET A 1 -5.27 -3.89 -14.28
C MET A 1 -3.80 -3.52 -14.38
N ASN A 2 -3.46 -2.43 -15.07
CA ASN A 2 -2.10 -1.93 -15.14
C ASN A 2 -1.99 -0.56 -14.45
N VAL A 3 -0.76 -0.20 -14.08
CA VAL A 3 -0.41 1.08 -13.46
C VAL A 3 0.76 1.71 -14.20
N ILE A 4 0.62 2.99 -14.53
CA ILE A 4 1.69 3.80 -15.08
C ILE A 4 2.59 4.26 -13.93
N LYS A 5 3.87 3.90 -14.00
CA LYS A 5 4.88 4.28 -13.01
C LYS A 5 5.36 5.71 -13.26
N ARG A 6 6.08 6.28 -12.28
CA ARG A 6 6.70 7.62 -12.41
C ARG A 6 7.69 7.72 -13.58
N SER A 7 8.25 6.59 -14.01
CA SER A 7 9.10 6.48 -15.20
C SER A 7 8.32 6.57 -16.51
N GLY A 8 6.98 6.49 -16.49
CA GLY A 8 6.14 6.34 -17.67
C GLY A 8 5.93 4.89 -18.12
N GLU A 9 6.59 3.92 -17.49
CA GLU A 9 6.40 2.49 -17.78
C GLU A 9 5.04 2.00 -17.29
N GLU A 10 4.36 1.20 -18.09
CA GLU A 10 3.10 0.54 -17.72
C GLU A 10 3.38 -0.89 -17.26
N LEU A 11 2.99 -1.20 -16.02
CA LEU A 11 3.22 -2.51 -15.40
C LEU A 11 1.91 -3.10 -14.87
N ALA A 12 1.86 -4.42 -14.75
CA ALA A 12 0.78 -5.10 -14.07
C ALA A 12 0.63 -4.59 -12.63
N PHE A 13 -0.62 -4.36 -12.22
CA PHE A 13 -0.95 -4.01 -10.84
C PHE A 13 -0.59 -5.17 -9.91
N ASP A 14 0.01 -4.83 -8.77
CA ASP A 14 0.45 -5.75 -7.74
C ASP A 14 -0.01 -5.21 -6.38
N VAL A 15 -1.04 -5.84 -5.83
CA VAL A 15 -1.68 -5.45 -4.56
C VAL A 15 -0.69 -5.43 -3.40
N SER A 16 0.30 -6.33 -3.41
CA SER A 16 1.30 -6.43 -2.35
C SER A 16 2.14 -5.15 -2.23
N LYS A 17 2.30 -4.38 -3.31
CA LYS A 17 3.02 -3.09 -3.27
C LYS A 17 2.22 -2.02 -2.53
N ILE A 18 0.89 -2.11 -2.52
CA ILE A 18 0.02 -1.19 -1.80
C ILE A 18 0.01 -1.56 -0.31
N GLU A 19 -0.23 -2.84 0.02
CA GLU A 19 -0.21 -3.34 1.40
C GLU A 19 1.13 -3.05 2.10
N ASN A 20 2.25 -3.28 1.41
CA ASN A 20 3.59 -3.01 1.92
C ASN A 20 3.82 -1.51 2.18
N ALA A 21 3.28 -0.63 1.34
CA ALA A 21 3.42 0.81 1.52
C ALA A 21 2.65 1.29 2.75
N ILE A 22 1.42 0.80 2.95
CA ILE A 22 0.60 1.15 4.12
C ILE A 22 1.23 0.60 5.39
N THR A 23 1.73 -0.65 5.36
CA THR A 23 2.43 -1.26 6.49
C THR A 23 3.67 -0.45 6.91
N LYS A 24 4.45 0.04 5.95
CA LYS A 24 5.59 0.94 6.23
C LYS A 24 5.16 2.25 6.87
N ALA A 25 4.07 2.86 6.39
CA ALA A 25 3.52 4.08 6.97
C ALA A 25 3.03 3.86 8.42
N ASN A 26 2.34 2.75 8.68
CA ASN A 26 1.95 2.35 10.03
C ASN A 26 3.18 2.25 10.96
N ASN A 27 4.23 1.57 10.52
CA ASN A 27 5.44 1.39 11.34
C ASN A 27 6.17 2.70 11.65
N ALA A 28 6.05 3.71 10.78
CA ALA A 28 6.67 5.02 10.94
C ALA A 28 5.82 6.02 11.75
N THR A 29 4.61 5.63 12.18
CA THR A 29 3.66 6.52 12.87
C THR A 29 3.39 6.02 14.30
N ASP A 30 2.97 6.92 15.19
CA ASP A 30 2.51 6.58 16.53
C ASP A 30 1.40 5.52 16.52
N LEU A 31 1.39 4.65 17.53
CA LEU A 31 0.42 3.55 17.65
C LEU A 31 -1.04 4.00 17.55
N SER A 32 -1.38 5.20 18.05
CA SER A 32 -2.73 5.76 18.02
C SER A 32 -3.23 6.14 16.62
N HIS A 33 -2.34 6.24 15.64
CA HIS A 33 -2.66 6.63 14.26
C HIS A 33 -2.47 5.48 13.27
N ARG A 34 -2.15 4.27 13.75
CA ARG A 34 -1.99 3.09 12.89
C ARG A 34 -3.36 2.47 12.58
N THR A 35 -3.44 1.83 11.42
CA THR A 35 -4.58 0.98 11.06
C THR A 35 -4.27 -0.52 11.27
N THR A 36 -5.29 -1.38 11.28
CA THR A 36 -5.12 -2.84 11.43
C THR A 36 -4.86 -3.52 10.08
N ALA A 37 -4.32 -4.74 10.12
CA ALA A 37 -4.11 -5.54 8.91
C ALA A 37 -5.43 -5.88 8.19
N GLU A 38 -6.51 -6.09 8.93
CA GLU A 38 -7.86 -6.30 8.39
C GLU A 38 -8.32 -5.09 7.57
N VAL A 39 -8.18 -3.88 8.12
CA VAL A 39 -8.53 -2.66 7.39
C VAL A 39 -7.64 -2.44 6.16
N ILE A 40 -6.34 -2.80 6.23
CA ILE A 40 -5.46 -2.74 5.06
C ILE A 40 -5.99 -3.67 3.97
N HIS A 41 -6.36 -4.90 4.31
CA HIS A 41 -6.89 -5.87 3.37
C HIS A 41 -8.22 -5.43 2.76
N ASP A 42 -9.10 -4.79 3.53
CA ASP A 42 -10.40 -4.33 3.05
C ASP A 42 -10.33 -3.17 2.04
N ILE A 43 -9.23 -2.40 2.03
CA ILE A 43 -9.07 -1.22 1.17
C ILE A 43 -8.13 -1.46 -0.03
N THR A 44 -7.55 -2.65 -0.16
CA THR A 44 -6.60 -3.01 -1.23
C THR A 44 -7.13 -4.13 -2.10
#